data_AF-A0AAU5H0N9-F1
#
_entry.id   AF-A0AAU5H0N9-F1
#
_cell.length_a   1.000
_cell.length_b   1.000
_cell.length_c   1.000
_cell.angle_alpha   90.00
_cell.angle_beta   90.00
_cell.angle_gamma   90.00
#
_symmetry.space_group_name_H-M   'P 1'
#
loop_
_entity.id
_entity.type
_entity.pdbx_description
1 polymer ?
#
loop_
_entity_poly.entity_id
_entity_poly.type
_entity_poly.pdbx_seq_one_letter_code
_entity_poly.pdbx_strand_id
1 'polypeptide(L)'
;MTLGLAESRRAQLITAAREGEPFDVDSGLPKSLVSKERDISWYEHARQYIEMKWPHSPGSTRRTLAEAMATVTPALVKDTKGMPDVHAVRTALYGWAFNMNRREQEPPTEVAKVLAWFERKSLPTSALADRMKVRAALDALTEKLDGKTAAASTIRRKRAIFHNALGYAVEAGLLSDNPLPNVQWKAPEQVEEGCVQGSGVRVRPDPGVCSGIGMVPA
;
A
#
# COMPACT_ATOMS: atom_id res chain seq x y z
N MET A 1 -43.47 11.56 6.71
CA MET A 1 -42.38 10.81 6.05
C MET A 1 -41.18 10.51 6.96
N THR A 2 -41.20 10.90 8.25
CA THR A 2 -40.07 10.68 9.18
C THR A 2 -40.17 9.42 10.04
N LEU A 3 -41.37 8.83 10.17
CA LEU A 3 -41.61 7.67 11.04
C LEU A 3 -40.78 6.43 10.62
N GLY A 4 -40.77 6.09 9.33
CA GLY A 4 -40.00 4.95 8.82
C GLY A 4 -38.48 5.11 8.98
N LEU A 5 -37.96 6.34 8.94
CA LEU A 5 -36.55 6.62 9.24
C LEU A 5 -36.24 6.40 10.73
N ALA A 6 -37.16 6.82 11.61
CA ALA A 6 -37.03 6.61 13.05
C ALA A 6 -37.10 5.11 13.42
N GLU A 7 -38.00 4.34 12.79
CA GLU A 7 -38.09 2.89 12.97
C GLU A 7 -36.83 2.17 12.49
N SER A 8 -36.29 2.56 11.34
CA SER A 8 -35.02 2.03 10.83
C SER A 8 -33.85 2.33 11.78
N ARG A 9 -33.74 3.58 12.29
CA ARG A 9 -32.71 3.97 13.27
C ARG A 9 -32.85 3.16 14.56
N ARG A 10 -34.07 2.98 15.08
CA ARG A 10 -34.33 2.16 16.28
C ARG A 10 -33.93 0.70 16.06
N ALA A 11 -34.23 0.12 14.90
CA ALA A 11 -33.85 -1.25 14.58
C ALA A 11 -32.32 -1.44 14.55
N GLN A 12 -31.58 -0.47 14.01
CA GLN A 12 -30.11 -0.50 14.02
C GLN A 12 -29.54 -0.51 15.45
N LEU A 13 -30.05 0.37 16.33
CA LEU A 13 -29.59 0.45 17.72
C LEU A 13 -29.90 -0.84 18.51
N ILE A 14 -31.08 -1.43 18.33
CA ILE A 14 -31.46 -2.70 18.97
C ILE A 14 -30.56 -3.85 18.51
N THR A 15 -30.22 -3.87 17.21
CA THR A 15 -29.35 -4.90 16.64
C THR A 15 -27.96 -4.83 17.25
N ALA A 16 -27.34 -3.65 17.27
CA ALA A 16 -26.03 -3.43 17.86
C ALA A 16 -25.98 -3.82 19.35
N ALA A 17 -27.02 -3.47 20.13
CA ALA A 17 -27.12 -3.88 21.53
C ALA A 17 -27.21 -5.41 21.70
N ARG A 18 -27.94 -6.11 20.83
CA ARG A 18 -28.02 -7.58 20.84
C ARG A 18 -26.71 -8.26 20.49
N GLU A 19 -25.93 -7.65 19.60
CA GLU A 19 -24.60 -8.15 19.20
C GLU A 19 -23.52 -7.87 20.28
N GLY A 20 -23.88 -7.21 21.38
CA GLY A 20 -22.95 -6.87 22.45
C GLY A 20 -21.98 -5.76 22.06
N GLU A 21 -22.33 -4.95 21.06
CA GLU A 21 -21.48 -3.88 20.58
C GLU A 21 -21.36 -2.78 21.65
N PRO A 22 -20.14 -2.31 21.99
CA PRO A 22 -19.98 -1.19 22.90
C PRO A 22 -20.57 0.10 22.31
N PHE A 23 -21.21 0.90 23.16
CA PHE A 23 -21.72 2.22 22.82
C PHE A 23 -20.73 3.29 23.24
N ASP A 24 -20.63 4.34 22.43
CA ASP A 24 -19.92 5.56 22.77
C ASP A 24 -20.77 6.40 23.74
N VAL A 25 -20.18 6.78 24.87
CA VAL A 25 -20.93 7.42 25.98
C VAL A 25 -21.36 8.84 25.61
N ASP A 26 -20.57 9.54 24.80
CA ASP A 26 -20.83 10.94 24.44
C ASP A 26 -21.90 11.05 23.35
N SER A 27 -21.83 10.22 22.31
CA SER A 27 -22.79 10.25 21.20
C SER A 27 -24.04 9.39 21.44
N GLY A 28 -23.98 8.42 22.34
CA GLY A 28 -25.04 7.44 22.56
C GLY A 28 -25.23 6.46 21.40
N LEU A 29 -24.27 6.38 20.48
CA LEU A 29 -24.32 5.50 19.31
C LEU A 29 -23.42 4.26 19.51
N PRO A 30 -23.75 3.13 18.87
CA PRO A 30 -22.82 2.02 18.71
C PRO A 30 -21.51 2.49 18.06
N LYS A 31 -20.36 1.99 18.52
CA LYS A 31 -19.04 2.39 18.01
C LYS A 31 -18.92 2.26 16.49
N SER A 32 -19.53 1.25 15.88
CA SER A 32 -19.59 0.99 14.45
C SER A 32 -20.33 2.09 13.68
N LEU A 33 -21.36 2.69 14.28
CA LEU A 33 -22.07 3.82 13.68
C LEU A 33 -21.29 5.12 13.83
N VAL A 34 -20.62 5.33 14.97
CA VAL A 34 -19.71 6.49 15.16
C VAL A 34 -18.56 6.45 14.15
N SER A 35 -17.93 5.28 13.97
CA SER A 35 -16.86 5.12 12.97
C SER A 35 -17.35 5.38 11.54
N LYS A 36 -18.59 5.00 11.20
CA LYS A 36 -19.19 5.32 9.89
C LYS A 36 -19.45 6.80 9.69
N GLU A 37 -19.91 7.51 10.72
CA GLU A 37 -20.14 8.97 10.64
C GLU A 37 -18.82 9.75 10.53
N ARG A 38 -17.72 9.23 11.08
CA ARG A 38 -16.38 9.84 11.04
C ARG A 38 -15.45 9.25 9.97
N ASP A 39 -15.98 8.40 9.10
CA ASP A 39 -15.16 7.61 8.19
C ASP A 39 -14.50 8.50 7.13
N ILE A 40 -13.20 8.29 6.92
CA ILE A 40 -12.42 8.97 5.89
C ILE A 40 -11.89 7.95 4.90
N SER A 41 -11.60 8.40 3.68
CA SER A 41 -10.99 7.50 2.69
C SER A 41 -9.63 7.01 3.17
N TRP A 42 -9.24 5.80 2.76
CA TRP A 42 -7.90 5.27 3.01
C TRP A 42 -6.80 6.22 2.52
N TYR A 43 -7.00 6.87 1.37
CA TYR A 43 -6.06 7.85 0.83
C TYR A 43 -5.86 9.02 1.80
N GLU A 44 -6.94 9.57 2.35
CA GLU A 44 -6.87 10.65 3.33
C GLU A 44 -6.20 10.18 4.64
N HIS A 45 -6.60 9.02 5.15
CA HIS A 45 -5.98 8.40 6.33
C HIS A 45 -4.47 8.19 6.15
N ALA A 46 -4.04 7.68 5.00
CA ALA A 46 -2.64 7.46 4.69
C ALA A 46 -1.85 8.78 4.67
N ARG A 47 -2.44 9.88 4.19
CA ARG A 47 -1.80 11.21 4.23
C ARG A 47 -1.67 11.72 5.67
N GLN A 48 -2.72 11.60 6.48
CA GLN A 48 -2.70 11.99 7.90
C GLN A 48 -1.67 11.18 8.69
N TYR A 49 -1.57 9.86 8.45
CA TYR A 49 -0.55 9.01 9.05
C TYR A 49 0.88 9.47 8.70
N ILE A 50 1.13 9.81 7.43
CA ILE A 50 2.44 10.33 7.01
C ILE A 50 2.73 11.67 7.65
N GLU A 51 1.75 12.59 7.67
CA GLU A 51 1.87 13.91 8.29
C GLU A 51 2.25 13.78 9.76
N MET A 52 1.57 12.90 10.49
CA MET A 52 1.86 12.57 11.88
C MET A 52 3.29 12.04 12.08
N LYS A 53 3.77 11.15 11.19
CA LYS A 53 5.12 10.56 11.32
C LYS A 53 6.24 11.47 10.82
N TRP A 54 5.95 12.42 9.94
CA TRP A 54 6.96 13.17 9.18
C TRP A 54 7.98 13.93 10.06
N PRO A 55 7.56 14.73 11.06
CA PRO A 55 8.48 15.60 11.78
C PRO A 55 9.54 14.82 12.57
N HIS A 56 9.20 13.60 13.03
CA HIS A 56 10.05 12.77 13.89
C HIS A 56 10.82 11.69 13.10
N SER A 57 10.63 11.64 11.78
CA SER A 57 11.24 10.62 10.92
C SER A 57 12.47 11.16 10.20
N PRO A 58 13.60 10.43 10.19
CA PRO A 58 14.72 10.73 9.30
C PRO A 58 14.33 10.64 7.81
N GLY A 59 15.11 11.27 6.92
CA GLY A 59 14.82 11.28 5.48
C GLY A 59 14.72 9.90 4.82
N SER A 60 15.51 8.91 5.28
CA SER A 60 15.40 7.51 4.83
C SER A 60 14.07 6.87 5.25
N THR A 61 13.62 7.13 6.48
CA THR A 61 12.33 6.65 7.00
C THR A 61 11.17 7.32 6.26
N ARG A 62 11.23 8.63 6.02
CA ARG A 62 10.22 9.38 5.23
C ARG A 62 10.02 8.78 3.83
N ARG A 63 11.12 8.49 3.12
CA ARG A 63 11.07 7.81 1.82
C ARG A 63 10.40 6.44 1.91
N THR A 64 10.73 5.66 2.95
CA THR A 64 10.17 4.32 3.15
C THR A 64 8.66 4.39 3.47
N LEU A 65 8.23 5.35 4.29
CA LEU A 65 6.81 5.59 4.59
C LEU A 65 6.03 5.90 3.32
N ALA A 66 6.53 6.86 2.52
CA ALA A 66 5.91 7.25 1.26
C ALA A 66 5.85 6.09 0.27
N GLU A 67 6.94 5.30 0.16
CA GLU A 67 6.98 4.16 -0.74
C GLU A 67 5.98 3.07 -0.33
N ALA A 68 5.88 2.77 0.98
CA ALA A 68 4.93 1.79 1.47
C ALA A 68 3.49 2.22 1.20
N MET A 69 3.13 3.47 1.52
CA MET A 69 1.78 4.01 1.28
C MET A 69 1.45 4.09 -0.21
N ALA A 70 2.40 4.46 -1.07
CA ALA A 70 2.23 4.45 -2.52
C ALA A 70 2.03 3.05 -3.10
N THR A 71 2.56 2.01 -2.44
CA THR A 71 2.42 0.62 -2.88
C THR A 71 1.05 0.04 -2.50
N VAL A 72 0.54 0.33 -1.29
CA VAL A 72 -0.74 -0.26 -0.81
C VAL A 72 -1.98 0.47 -1.32
N THR A 73 -1.90 1.78 -1.53
CA THR A 73 -3.08 2.60 -1.88
C THR A 73 -3.78 2.17 -3.18
N PRO A 74 -3.08 1.75 -4.26
CA PRO A 74 -3.73 1.22 -5.46
C PRO A 74 -4.56 -0.05 -5.24
N ALA A 75 -4.25 -0.86 -4.22
CA ALA A 75 -5.03 -2.05 -3.87
C ALA A 75 -6.27 -1.72 -3.02
N LEU A 76 -6.38 -0.49 -2.51
CA LEU A 76 -7.40 -0.05 -1.57
C LEU A 76 -8.38 0.94 -2.21
N VAL A 77 -8.83 0.60 -3.41
CA VAL A 77 -9.82 1.35 -4.19
C VAL A 77 -11.08 0.52 -4.43
N LYS A 78 -12.21 1.20 -4.63
CA LYS A 78 -13.51 0.57 -4.89
C LYS A 78 -13.50 -0.28 -6.16
N ASP A 79 -12.83 0.21 -7.20
CA ASP A 79 -12.64 -0.45 -8.49
C ASP A 79 -11.46 0.19 -9.23
N THR A 80 -10.87 -0.52 -10.18
CA THR A 80 -9.74 -0.06 -11.00
C THR A 80 -10.18 0.61 -12.30
N LYS A 81 -11.49 0.87 -12.51
CA LYS A 81 -11.99 1.45 -13.75
C LYS A 81 -11.49 2.89 -13.90
N GLY A 82 -10.77 3.13 -15.00
CA GLY A 82 -10.16 4.42 -15.27
C GLY A 82 -8.98 4.74 -14.36
N MET A 83 -8.39 3.74 -13.69
CA MET A 83 -7.13 3.93 -12.99
C MET A 83 -6.03 4.31 -14.00
N PRO A 84 -5.25 5.37 -13.74
CA PRO A 84 -4.10 5.72 -14.57
C PRO A 84 -3.05 4.60 -14.59
N ASP A 85 -2.11 4.69 -15.54
CA ASP A 85 -0.97 3.77 -15.64
C ASP A 85 -0.16 3.68 -14.33
N VAL A 86 0.44 2.52 -14.09
CA VAL A 86 1.17 2.19 -12.85
C VAL A 86 2.31 3.19 -12.56
N HIS A 87 3.02 3.68 -13.59
CA HIS A 87 4.08 4.67 -13.40
C HIS A 87 3.51 6.05 -13.05
N ALA A 88 2.39 6.44 -13.66
CA ALA A 88 1.69 7.68 -13.33
C ALA A 88 1.14 7.64 -11.89
N VAL A 89 0.54 6.52 -11.49
CA VAL A 89 0.07 6.27 -10.13
C VAL A 89 1.21 6.37 -9.13
N ARG A 90 2.34 5.69 -9.38
CA ARG A 90 3.51 5.79 -8.49
C ARG A 90 4.02 7.21 -8.39
N THR A 91 4.15 7.90 -9.52
CA THR A 91 4.67 9.28 -9.56
C THR A 91 3.78 10.21 -8.74
N ALA A 92 2.46 10.10 -8.90
CA ALA A 92 1.52 10.91 -8.15
C ALA A 92 1.53 10.58 -6.65
N LEU A 93 1.42 9.31 -6.28
CA LEU A 93 1.32 8.92 -4.87
C LEU A 93 2.64 9.12 -4.12
N TYR A 94 3.74 8.53 -4.61
CA TYR A 94 5.05 8.60 -3.94
C TYR A 94 5.67 9.99 -4.06
N GLY A 95 5.60 10.58 -5.25
CA GLY A 95 6.26 11.85 -5.53
C GLY A 95 5.54 13.05 -4.91
N TRP A 96 4.20 13.00 -4.80
CA TRP A 96 3.37 14.13 -4.40
C TRP A 96 2.51 13.84 -3.17
N ALA A 97 1.55 12.92 -3.23
CA ALA A 97 0.56 12.73 -2.15
C ALA A 97 1.21 12.44 -0.79
N PHE A 98 2.25 11.61 -0.81
CA PHE A 98 2.94 11.08 0.37
C PHE A 98 4.29 11.75 0.63
N ASN A 99 4.55 12.88 -0.01
CA ASN A 99 5.77 13.66 0.15
C ASN A 99 5.44 15.04 0.74
N MET A 100 5.59 15.20 2.05
CA MET A 100 5.22 16.45 2.72
C MET A 100 6.04 17.66 2.26
N ASN A 101 7.26 17.45 1.74
CA ASN A 101 8.08 18.55 1.21
C ASN A 101 7.47 19.20 -0.04
N ARG A 102 6.50 18.55 -0.70
CA ARG A 102 5.78 19.07 -1.87
C ARG A 102 4.33 19.45 -1.56
N ARG A 103 3.90 19.42 -0.30
CA ARG A 103 2.49 19.66 0.06
C ARG A 103 2.02 21.07 -0.29
N GLU A 104 2.92 22.04 -0.18
CA GLU A 104 2.64 23.45 -0.51
C GLU A 104 2.86 23.77 -2.01
N GLN A 105 3.31 22.80 -2.80
CA GLN A 105 3.56 22.97 -4.23
C GLN A 105 2.34 22.52 -5.03
N GLU A 106 1.97 23.29 -6.05
CA GLU A 106 0.93 22.89 -6.99
C GLU A 106 1.41 21.70 -7.84
N PRO A 107 0.70 20.56 -7.84
CA PRO A 107 1.04 19.43 -8.70
C PRO A 107 0.80 19.76 -10.19
N PRO A 108 1.63 19.23 -11.11
CA PRO A 108 1.33 19.25 -12.52
C PRO A 108 -0.07 18.69 -12.80
N THR A 109 -0.76 19.23 -13.81
CA THR A 109 -2.17 18.89 -14.11
C THR A 109 -2.41 17.38 -14.21
N GLU A 110 -1.50 16.63 -14.82
CA GLU A 110 -1.62 15.17 -14.94
C GLU A 110 -1.51 14.45 -13.59
N VAL A 111 -0.63 14.93 -12.70
CA VAL A 111 -0.55 14.40 -11.33
C VAL A 111 -1.82 14.74 -10.55
N ALA A 112 -2.31 15.98 -10.65
CA ALA A 112 -3.52 16.41 -9.97
C ALA A 112 -4.73 15.54 -10.34
N LYS A 113 -4.88 15.18 -11.63
CA LYS A 113 -5.93 14.26 -12.10
C LYS A 113 -5.84 12.88 -11.45
N VAL A 114 -4.63 12.32 -11.32
CA VAL A 114 -4.39 11.02 -10.68
C VAL A 114 -4.75 11.09 -9.19
N LEU A 115 -4.33 12.15 -8.50
CA LEU A 115 -4.63 12.34 -7.07
C LEU A 115 -6.13 12.49 -6.82
N ALA A 116 -6.81 13.29 -7.64
CA ALA A 116 -8.26 13.45 -7.57
C ALA A 116 -9.01 12.13 -7.85
N TRP A 117 -8.45 11.24 -8.70
CA TRP A 117 -9.00 9.91 -8.89
C TRP A 117 -8.92 9.08 -7.60
N PHE A 118 -7.76 9.07 -6.93
CA PHE A 118 -7.59 8.35 -5.65
C PHE A 118 -8.47 8.89 -4.53
N GLU A 119 -8.65 10.20 -4.45
CA GLU A 119 -9.53 10.83 -3.47
C GLU A 119 -10.98 10.34 -3.61
N ARG A 120 -11.47 10.16 -4.83
CA ARG A 120 -12.85 9.67 -5.08
C ARG A 120 -12.99 8.14 -4.98
N LYS A 121 -11.98 7.41 -5.44
CA LYS A 121 -12.03 5.94 -5.65
C LYS A 121 -11.50 5.14 -4.47
N SER A 122 -10.76 5.75 -3.55
CA SER A 122 -10.28 5.05 -2.36
C SER A 122 -11.44 4.52 -1.53
N LEU A 123 -11.22 3.36 -0.93
CA LEU A 123 -12.15 2.76 0.01
C LEU A 123 -12.28 3.63 1.28
N PRO A 124 -13.43 3.61 1.96
CA PRO A 124 -13.50 4.08 3.33
C PRO A 124 -12.51 3.30 4.21
N THR A 125 -11.92 3.95 5.20
CA THR A 125 -10.94 3.31 6.10
C THR A 125 -11.61 2.19 6.90
N SER A 126 -12.88 2.36 7.29
CA SER A 126 -13.65 1.30 7.96
C SER A 126 -13.76 0.00 7.13
N ALA A 127 -13.66 0.06 5.79
CA ALA A 127 -13.73 -1.12 4.95
C ALA A 127 -12.57 -2.10 5.18
N LEU A 128 -11.46 -1.64 5.77
CA LEU A 128 -10.30 -2.46 6.12
C LEU A 128 -10.57 -3.40 7.31
N ALA A 129 -11.69 -3.26 8.03
CA ALA A 129 -12.15 -4.28 8.97
C ALA A 129 -12.37 -5.65 8.28
N ASP A 130 -12.62 -5.65 6.97
CA ASP A 130 -12.66 -6.85 6.14
C ASP A 130 -11.23 -7.34 5.82
N ARG A 131 -10.90 -8.49 6.39
CA ARG A 131 -9.60 -9.17 6.21
C ARG A 131 -9.25 -9.47 4.76
N MET A 132 -10.23 -9.62 3.85
CA MET A 132 -9.95 -9.85 2.44
C MET A 132 -9.35 -8.62 1.76
N LYS A 133 -9.78 -7.41 2.17
CA LYS A 133 -9.20 -6.15 1.67
C LYS A 133 -7.79 -5.94 2.19
N VAL A 134 -7.57 -6.29 3.46
CA VAL A 134 -6.22 -6.27 4.08
C VAL A 134 -5.29 -7.26 3.38
N ARG A 135 -5.79 -8.45 3.03
CA ARG A 135 -5.02 -9.44 2.27
C ARG A 135 -4.62 -8.92 0.89
N ALA A 136 -5.54 -8.30 0.15
CA ALA A 136 -5.22 -7.69 -1.14
C ALA A 136 -4.13 -6.60 -1.02
N ALA A 137 -4.17 -5.78 0.04
CA ALA A 137 -3.11 -4.82 0.31
C ALA A 137 -1.77 -5.49 0.64
N LEU A 138 -1.78 -6.61 1.38
CA LEU A 138 -0.57 -7.40 1.65
C LEU A 138 -0.01 -8.03 0.37
N ASP A 139 -0.86 -8.52 -0.52
CA ASP A 139 -0.43 -9.10 -1.80
C ASP A 139 0.23 -8.03 -2.68
N ALA A 140 -0.33 -6.82 -2.74
CA ALA A 140 0.29 -5.69 -3.44
C ALA A 140 1.68 -5.30 -2.88
N LEU A 141 1.96 -5.56 -1.58
CA LEU A 141 3.29 -5.34 -1.02
C LEU A 141 4.34 -6.34 -1.50
N THR A 142 3.92 -7.47 -2.08
CA THR A 142 4.81 -8.52 -2.58
C THR A 142 5.32 -8.26 -3.99
N GLU A 143 4.69 -7.33 -4.71
CA GLU A 143 5.00 -7.07 -6.11
C GLU A 143 5.84 -5.79 -6.27
N LYS A 144 6.77 -5.83 -7.22
CA LYS A 144 7.45 -4.65 -7.75
C LYS A 144 6.61 -4.04 -8.88
N LEU A 145 6.98 -2.84 -9.31
CA LEU A 145 6.38 -2.21 -10.49
C LEU A 145 6.52 -3.09 -11.75
N ASP A 146 7.62 -3.84 -11.82
CA ASP A 146 7.92 -4.74 -12.93
C ASP A 146 7.15 -6.09 -12.84
N GLY A 147 6.21 -6.23 -11.90
CA GLY A 147 5.43 -7.44 -11.65
C GLY A 147 6.19 -8.58 -10.95
N LYS A 148 7.50 -8.42 -10.72
CA LYS A 148 8.33 -9.42 -10.03
C LYS A 148 8.17 -9.35 -8.51
N THR A 149 8.47 -10.46 -7.82
CA THR A 149 8.44 -10.51 -6.36
C THR A 149 9.47 -9.56 -5.73
N ALA A 150 9.03 -8.77 -4.76
CA ALA A 150 9.86 -7.88 -3.96
C ALA A 150 10.78 -8.67 -3.02
N ALA A 151 11.89 -8.06 -2.62
CA ALA A 151 12.79 -8.67 -1.65
C ALA A 151 12.08 -8.89 -0.31
N ALA A 152 12.35 -10.01 0.37
CA ALA A 152 11.70 -10.34 1.65
C ALA A 152 11.86 -9.23 2.71
N SER A 153 13.03 -8.58 2.75
CA SER A 153 13.30 -7.43 3.61
C SER A 153 12.44 -6.21 3.28
N THR A 154 12.12 -6.00 2.01
CA THR A 154 11.25 -4.91 1.53
C THR A 154 9.80 -5.19 1.88
N ILE A 155 9.33 -6.43 1.67
CA ILE A 155 7.99 -6.87 2.03
C ILE A 155 7.77 -6.68 3.54
N ARG A 156 8.69 -7.19 4.38
CA ARG A 156 8.63 -7.06 5.84
C ARG A 156 8.56 -5.61 6.28
N ARG A 157 9.40 -4.75 5.70
CA ARG A 157 9.45 -3.32 6.03
C ARG A 157 8.15 -2.59 5.66
N LYS A 158 7.64 -2.80 4.44
CA LYS A 158 6.36 -2.19 4.02
C LYS A 158 5.18 -2.71 4.84
N ARG A 159 5.16 -4.01 5.17
CA ARG A 159 4.13 -4.61 6.05
C ARG A 159 4.14 -4.00 7.45
N ALA A 160 5.31 -3.75 8.04
CA ALA A 160 5.41 -3.09 9.34
C ALA A 160 4.86 -1.65 9.29
N ILE A 161 5.12 -0.92 8.21
CA ILE A 161 4.57 0.43 8.02
C ILE A 161 3.04 0.39 7.85
N PHE A 162 2.52 -0.56 7.06
CA PHE A 162 1.08 -0.74 6.88
C PHE A 162 0.39 -1.16 8.20
N HIS A 163 1.02 -2.03 8.99
CA HIS A 163 0.55 -2.37 10.34
C HIS A 163 0.42 -1.13 11.22
N ASN A 164 1.42 -0.25 11.22
CA ASN A 164 1.39 0.98 12.02
C ASN A 164 0.35 1.98 11.52
N ALA A 165 0.12 2.06 10.21
CA ALA A 165 -0.94 2.89 9.64
C ALA A 165 -2.33 2.39 10.07
N LEU A 166 -2.56 1.08 10.12
CA LEU A 166 -3.80 0.51 10.66
C LEU A 166 -3.91 0.70 12.18
N GLY A 167 -2.80 0.65 12.92
CA GLY A 167 -2.78 1.01 14.35
C GLY A 167 -3.22 2.46 14.58
N TYR A 168 -2.72 3.38 13.76
CA TYR A 168 -3.15 4.78 13.80
C TYR A 168 -4.65 4.94 13.46
N ALA A 169 -5.21 4.13 12.56
CA ALA A 169 -6.65 4.13 12.30
C ALA A 169 -7.48 3.70 13.52
N VAL A 170 -6.96 2.77 14.32
CA VAL A 170 -7.58 2.37 15.59
C VAL A 170 -7.51 3.51 16.61
N GLU A 171 -6.36 4.16 16.75
CA GLU A 171 -6.19 5.33 17.63
C GLU A 171 -7.13 6.49 17.23
N ALA A 172 -7.35 6.68 15.92
CA ALA A 172 -8.26 7.68 15.38
C ALA A 172 -9.76 7.26 15.47
N GLY A 173 -10.08 6.06 15.96
CA GLY A 173 -11.45 5.55 16.07
C GLY A 173 -12.10 5.17 14.73
N LEU A 174 -11.32 5.05 13.66
CA LEU A 174 -11.77 4.63 12.32
C LEU A 174 -11.89 3.09 12.21
N LEU A 175 -11.15 2.36 13.04
CA LEU A 175 -11.21 0.90 13.20
C LEU A 175 -11.35 0.52 14.67
N SER A 176 -12.03 -0.59 14.94
CA SER A 176 -12.14 -1.16 16.29
C SER A 176 -10.83 -1.80 16.78
N ASP A 177 -10.13 -2.47 15.87
CA ASP A 177 -8.91 -3.22 16.12
C ASP A 177 -8.08 -3.29 14.83
N ASN A 178 -6.80 -3.65 14.97
CA ASN A 178 -5.95 -3.82 13.81
C ASN A 178 -6.23 -5.20 13.18
N PRO A 179 -6.74 -5.27 11.94
CA PRO A 179 -7.11 -6.54 11.31
C PRO A 179 -5.89 -7.35 10.85
N LEU A 180 -4.73 -6.71 10.66
CA LEU A 180 -3.55 -7.31 10.02
C LEU A 180 -2.99 -8.54 10.75
N PRO A 181 -2.84 -8.56 12.09
CA PRO A 181 -2.41 -9.74 12.83
C PRO A 181 -3.33 -10.96 12.64
N ASN A 182 -4.62 -10.74 12.35
CA ASN A 182 -5.63 -11.78 12.18
C ASN A 182 -5.71 -12.32 10.74
N VAL A 183 -4.91 -11.81 9.81
CA VAL A 183 -4.87 -12.29 8.42
C VAL A 183 -3.88 -13.45 8.31
N GLN A 184 -4.40 -14.64 7.96
CA GLN A 184 -3.56 -15.78 7.58
C GLN A 184 -2.91 -15.55 6.22
N TRP A 185 -1.75 -14.91 6.24
CA TRP A 185 -0.98 -14.55 5.06
C TRP A 185 0.51 -14.85 5.30
N LYS A 186 1.16 -15.42 4.28
CA LYS A 186 2.61 -15.68 4.26
C LYS A 186 3.22 -14.92 3.09
N ALA A 187 4.37 -14.28 3.33
CA ALA A 187 5.11 -13.66 2.25
C ALA A 187 5.56 -14.75 1.25
N PRO A 188 5.41 -14.53 -0.06
CA PRO A 188 5.87 -15.49 -1.07
C PRO A 188 7.39 -15.62 -1.00
N GLU A 189 7.88 -16.84 -1.27
CA GLU A 189 9.31 -17.09 -1.45
C GLU A 189 9.79 -16.35 -2.70
N GLN A 190 10.99 -15.78 -2.64
CA GLN A 190 11.52 -15.07 -3.79
C GLN A 190 11.81 -16.08 -4.90
N VAL A 191 11.13 -15.93 -6.04
CA VAL A 191 11.53 -16.64 -7.26
C VAL A 191 12.80 -15.94 -7.75
N GLU A 192 13.96 -16.53 -7.44
CA GLU A 192 15.18 -16.20 -8.19
C GLU A 192 14.94 -16.67 -9.62
N GLU A 193 14.70 -15.73 -10.54
CA GLU A 193 14.85 -16.01 -11.96
C GLU A 193 16.27 -16.52 -12.16
N GLY A 194 16.40 -17.84 -12.30
CA GLY A 194 17.65 -18.46 -12.65
C GLY A 194 18.21 -17.72 -13.86
N CYS A 195 19.42 -17.18 -13.70
CA CYS A 195 20.23 -16.80 -14.84
C CYS A 195 20.19 -17.99 -15.81
N VAL A 196 19.51 -17.82 -16.94
CA VAL A 196 19.74 -18.69 -18.10
C VAL A 196 21.20 -18.44 -18.44
N GLN A 197 22.09 -19.29 -17.91
CA GLN A 197 23.47 -19.32 -18.33
C GLN A 197 23.41 -19.62 -19.83
N GLY A 198 23.57 -18.56 -20.63
CA GLY A 198 23.71 -18.67 -22.05
C GLY A 198 24.69 -19.79 -22.32
N SER A 199 24.23 -20.82 -23.01
CA SER A 199 25.03 -21.96 -23.39
C SER A 199 26.15 -21.47 -24.31
N GLY A 200 27.24 -21.01 -23.71
CA GLY A 200 28.47 -20.68 -24.39
C GLY A 200 29.01 -21.99 -24.96
N VAL A 201 28.78 -22.19 -26.26
CA VAL A 201 29.45 -23.20 -27.06
C VAL A 201 30.95 -22.98 -26.85
N ARG A 202 31.56 -23.88 -26.07
CA ARG A 202 32.99 -23.90 -25.82
C ARG A 202 33.66 -24.44 -27.10
N VAL A 203 33.98 -23.54 -28.02
CA VAL A 203 34.82 -23.89 -29.18
C VAL A 203 36.20 -24.27 -28.64
N ARG A 204 36.58 -25.54 -28.83
CA ARG A 204 37.91 -26.04 -28.50
C ARG A 204 38.94 -25.37 -29.42
N PRO A 205 40.11 -24.94 -28.93
CA PRO A 205 41.19 -24.57 -29.82
C PRO A 205 41.78 -25.85 -30.45
N ASP A 206 41.91 -25.85 -31.77
CA ASP A 206 42.61 -26.90 -32.53
C ASP A 206 44.09 -26.95 -32.15
N PRO A 207 44.70 -28.14 -32.00
CA PRO A 207 46.12 -28.27 -31.76
C PRO A 207 46.89 -28.33 -33.07
N GLY A 208 47.73 -27.33 -33.29
CA GLY A 208 49.00 -27.51 -33.99
C GLY A 208 49.05 -27.08 -35.46
N VAL A 209 49.83 -26.03 -35.71
CA VAL A 209 50.89 -26.06 -36.74
C VAL A 209 52.09 -25.29 -36.21
N CYS A 210 53.19 -26.02 -36.00
CA CYS A 210 54.53 -25.46 -35.88
C CYS A 210 54.98 -24.92 -37.24
N SER A 211 55.50 -23.69 -37.29
CA SER A 211 56.60 -23.37 -38.20
C SER A 211 57.37 -22.17 -37.68
N GLY A 212 58.67 -22.35 -37.49
CA GLY A 212 59.60 -21.33 -37.00
C GLY A 212 60.21 -20.48 -38.11
N ILE A 213 61.35 -19.87 -37.74
CA ILE A 213 62.28 -19.00 -38.52
C ILE A 213 61.88 -17.51 -38.41
N GLY A 214 62.70 -16.57 -37.92
CA GLY A 214 64.07 -16.60 -37.44
C GLY A 214 64.54 -15.23 -36.88
N MET A 215 65.54 -15.30 -36.00
CA MET A 215 66.67 -14.39 -35.69
C MET A 215 66.95 -13.29 -36.74
N VAL A 216 67.45 -12.05 -36.51
CA VAL A 216 68.39 -11.37 -35.56
C VAL A 216 68.23 -9.82 -35.77
N PRO A 217 68.96 -8.89 -35.09
CA PRO A 217 68.51 -7.53 -34.78
C PRO A 217 69.36 -6.40 -35.41
N ALA A 218 68.97 -5.15 -35.14
CA ALA A 218 69.86 -4.04 -34.75
C ALA A 218 69.00 -2.96 -34.07
#